data_AF-A0A2S5G693-F1
#
_entry.id   AF-A0A2S5G693-F1
#
_cell.length_a   1.000
_cell.length_b   1.000
_cell.length_c   1.000
_cell.angle_alpha   90.00
_cell.angle_beta   90.00
_cell.angle_gamma   90.00
#
_symmetry.space_group_name_H-M   'P 1'
#
loop_
_entity.id
_entity.type
_entity.pdbx_description
1 polymer ?
#
loop_
_entity_poly.entity_id
_entity_poly.type
_entity_poly.pdbx_seq_one_letter_code
_entity_poly.pdbx_strand_id
1 'polypeptide(L)' 'MRKPLTHGIFYLLLGAAFTYFAVNSVNTNGWGFFAYLFILFATYDIGAGIRLIALHFKIKRYMNEKK' A
#
# COMPACT_ATOMS: atom_id res chain seq x y z
N MET A 1 -7.41 -17.84 12.38
CA MET A 1 -8.03 -16.76 11.58
C MET A 1 -7.03 -15.61 11.45
N ARG A 2 -6.32 -15.49 10.32
CA ARG A 2 -5.34 -14.41 10.09
C ARG A 2 -6.10 -13.08 10.05
N LYS A 3 -5.73 -12.13 10.92
CA LYS A 3 -6.38 -10.80 10.97
C LYS A 3 -6.04 -10.03 9.68
N PRO A 4 -7.00 -9.83 8.75
CA PRO A 4 -6.72 -9.18 7.47
C PRO A 4 -6.25 -7.72 7.62
N LEU A 5 -6.51 -7.10 8.78
CA LEU A 5 -6.16 -5.72 9.08
C LEU A 5 -4.65 -5.49 9.26
N THR A 6 -3.93 -6.41 9.91
CA THR A 6 -2.49 -6.22 10.17
C THR A 6 -1.64 -6.30 8.90
N HIS A 7 -2.07 -7.10 7.91
CA HIS A 7 -1.35 -7.20 6.64
C HIS A 7 -1.56 -5.94 5.79
N GLY A 8 -2.76 -5.35 5.80
CA GLY A 8 -3.03 -4.10 5.06
C GLY A 8 -2.19 -2.91 5.52
N ILE A 9 -1.95 -2.78 6.83
CA ILE A 9 -1.08 -1.73 7.40
C ILE A 9 0.38 -1.96 6.99
N PHE A 10 0.82 -3.21 6.96
CA PHE A 10 2.17 -3.56 6.52
C PHE A 10 2.43 -3.17 5.06
N TYR A 11 1.48 -3.43 4.16
CA TYR A 11 1.58 -2.98 2.76
C TYR A 11 1.65 -1.45 2.64
N LEU A 12 0.88 -0.71 3.45
CA LEU A 12 0.97 0.76 3.44
C LEU A 12 2.32 1.28 3.95
N LEU A 13 2.88 0.67 5.00
CA LEU A 13 4.21 1.02 5.51
C LEU A 13 5.30 0.70 4.48
N LEU A 14 5.22 -0.45 3.82
CA LEU A 14 6.16 -0.84 2.79
C LEU A 14 6.08 0.09 1.57
N GLY A 15 4.87 0.43 1.13
CA GLY A 15 4.65 1.39 0.04
C GLY A 15 5.18 2.78 0.37
N ALA A 16 5.07 3.23 1.63
CA ALA A 16 5.68 4.48 2.09
C ALA A 16 7.22 4.43 2.03
N ALA A 17 7.83 3.30 2.41
CA ALA A 17 9.27 3.12 2.30
C ALA A 17 9.75 3.14 0.83
N PHE A 18 9.03 2.48 -0.09
CA PHE A 18 9.34 2.57 -1.52
C PHE A 18 9.15 3.98 -2.08
N THR A 19 8.17 4.73 -1.59
CA THR A 19 8.00 6.15 -1.96
C THR A 19 9.21 6.98 -1.52
N TYR A 20 9.72 6.76 -0.30
CA TYR A 20 10.95 7.42 0.16
C TYR A 20 12.15 7.09 -0.75
N PHE A 21 12.34 5.82 -1.11
CA PHE A 21 13.41 5.42 -2.02
C PHE A 21 13.25 6.01 -3.42
N ALA A 22 12.02 6.10 -3.94
CA ALA A 22 11.75 6.77 -5.22
C ALA A 22 12.17 8.25 -5.20
N VAL A 23 11.78 8.99 -4.16
CA VAL A 23 12.14 10.40 -3.99
C VAL A 23 13.65 10.58 -3.87
N ASN A 24 14.31 9.75 -3.06
CA ASN A 24 15.77 9.77 -2.93
C ASN A 24 16.47 9.46 -4.27
N SER A 25 15.97 8.48 -5.02
CA SER A 25 16.49 8.12 -6.35
C SER A 25 16.37 9.28 -7.33
N VAL A 26 15.24 9.98 -7.36
CA VAL A 26 15.05 11.17 -8.21
C VAL A 26 15.98 12.31 -7.80
N ASN A 27 16.15 12.55 -6.50
CA ASN A 27 17.04 13.63 -6.02
C ASN A 27 18.52 13.36 -6.30
N THR A 28 18.94 12.09 -6.32
CA THR A 28 20.36 11.72 -6.47
C THR A 28 20.75 11.40 -7.90
N ASN A 29 19.88 10.72 -8.66
CA ASN A 29 20.17 10.19 -9.99
C ASN A 29 19.18 10.71 -11.06
N GLY A 30 18.21 11.54 -10.68
CA GLY A 30 17.13 11.98 -11.56
C GLY A 30 16.12 10.89 -11.87
N TRP A 31 15.34 11.09 -12.93
CA TRP A 31 14.31 10.16 -13.38
C TRP A 31 14.91 8.95 -14.14
N GLY A 32 15.66 8.13 -13.41
CA GLY A 32 16.26 6.89 -13.92
C GLY A 32 15.40 5.64 -13.71
N PHE A 33 15.88 4.50 -14.21
CA PHE A 33 15.20 3.20 -14.10
C PHE A 33 14.74 2.87 -12.68
N PHE A 34 15.60 3.07 -11.67
CA PHE A 34 15.28 2.77 -10.28
C PHE A 34 14.17 3.66 -9.70
N ALA A 35 14.06 4.93 -10.14
CA ALA A 35 12.98 5.80 -9.70
C ALA A 35 11.61 5.22 -10.14
N TYR A 36 11.50 4.83 -11.42
CA TYR A 36 10.28 4.20 -11.93
C TYR A 36 10.02 2.83 -11.30
N LEU A 37 11.07 2.05 -11.03
CA LEU A 37 10.93 0.76 -10.35
C LEU A 37 10.36 0.91 -8.93
N PHE A 38 10.88 1.87 -8.14
CA PHE A 38 10.37 2.14 -6.81
C PHE A 38 8.94 2.70 -6.83
N ILE A 39 8.60 3.56 -7.80
CA ILE A 39 7.22 4.04 -8.00
C ILE A 39 6.27 2.88 -8.30
N LEU A 40 6.69 1.92 -9.14
CA LEU A 40 5.88 0.76 -9.48
C LEU A 40 5.58 -0.09 -8.23
N PHE A 41 6.60 -0.38 -7.41
CA PHE A 41 6.40 -1.12 -6.16
C PHE A 41 5.55 -0.35 -5.16
N ALA A 42 5.81 0.94 -4.96
CA ALA A 42 5.00 1.78 -4.10
C ALA A 42 3.52 1.78 -4.52
N THR A 43 3.24 1.87 -5.83
CA THR A 43 1.88 1.85 -6.37
C THR A 43 1.19 0.51 -6.10
N TYR A 44 1.89 -0.60 -6.31
CA TYR A 44 1.35 -1.94 -6.04
C TYR A 44 0.99 -2.11 -4.56
N ASP A 45 1.91 -1.76 -3.66
CA ASP A 45 1.75 -1.93 -2.22
C ASP A 45 0.65 -1.02 -1.66
N ILE A 46 0.62 0.25 -2.07
CA ILE A 46 -0.44 1.19 -1.65
C ILE A 46 -1.80 0.73 -2.17
N GLY A 47 -1.88 0.30 -3.44
CA GLY A 47 -3.13 -0.21 -4.02
C GLY A 47 -3.65 -1.46 -3.29
N ALA A 48 -2.76 -2.40 -2.96
CA ALA A 48 -3.10 -3.58 -2.18
C ALA A 48 -3.56 -3.22 -0.75
N GLY A 49 -2.86 -2.29 -0.09
CA GLY A 49 -3.21 -1.78 1.23
C GLY A 49 -4.60 -1.13 1.26
N ILE A 50 -4.88 -0.22 0.31
CA ILE A 50 -6.20 0.43 0.15
C ILE A 50 -7.29 -0.62 -0.08
N ARG A 51 -7.06 -1.61 -0.96
CA ARG A 51 -8.04 -2.68 -1.24
C ARG A 51 -8.37 -3.50 0.01
N LEU A 52 -7.37 -3.84 0.83
CA LEU A 52 -7.58 -4.59 2.07
C LEU A 52 -8.37 -3.78 3.10
N ILE A 53 -8.08 -2.49 3.23
CA ILE A 53 -8.84 -1.58 4.11
C ILE A 53 -10.28 -1.42 3.63
N ALA A 54 -10.49 -1.19 2.33
CA ALA A 54 -11.83 -1.11 1.74
C ALA A 54 -12.63 -2.42 1.95
N LEU A 55 -11.99 -3.58 1.79
CA LEU A 55 -12.60 -4.88 2.08
C LEU A 55 -13.00 -4.99 3.55
N HIS A 56 -12.15 -4.53 4.47
CA HIS A 56 -12.48 -4.52 5.90
C HIS A 56 -13.74 -3.68 6.20
N PHE A 57 -13.84 -2.47 5.63
CA PHE A 57 -15.04 -1.64 5.77
C PHE A 57 -16.28 -2.27 5.14
N LYS A 58 -16.14 -2.90 3.96
CA LYS A 58 -17.24 -3.60 3.30
C LYS A 58 -17.76 -4.76 4.17
N ILE A 59 -16.88 -5.61 4.68
CA ILE A 59 -17.26 -6.73 5.57
C ILE A 59 -17.93 -6.21 6.84
N LYS A 60 -17.39 -5.14 7.46
CA LYS A 60 -17.97 -4.53 8.66
C LYS A 60 -19.39 -4.00 8.40
N ARG A 61 -19.63 -3.41 7.23
CA ARG A 61 -20.97 -2.91 6.85
C ARG A 61 -21.98 -4.05 6.68
N TYR A 62 -21.61 -5.11 5.96
CA TYR A 62 -22.48 -6.30 5.79
C TYR A 62 -22.79 -7.00 7.12
N MET A 63 -21.84 -7.03 8.06
CA MET A 63 -22.06 -7.60 9.40
C MET A 63 -23.03 -6.76 10.24
N ASN A 64 -23.03 -5.44 10.07
CA ASN A 64 -23.95 -4.55 10.79
C ASN A 64 -25.36 -4.52 10.18
N GLU A 65 -25.53 -4.74 8.87
CA GLU A 65 -26.86 -4.82 8.22
C GLU A 65 -27.63 -6.11 8.58
N LYS A 66 -26.93 -7.17 9.00
CA LYS A 66 -27.55 -8.45 9.38
C LYS A 66 -27.88 -8.58 10.88
N LYS A 67 -27.66 -7.52 11.67
CA LYS A 67 -27.95 -7.49 13.11
C LYS A 67 -29.14 -6.60 13.40
#